data_AF-A0A7C2P5V5-F1
#
_entry.id   AF-A0A7C2P5V5-F1
#
_cell.length_a   1.000
_cell.length_b   1.000
_cell.length_c   1.000
_cell.angle_alpha   90.00
_cell.angle_beta   90.00
_cell.angle_gamma   90.00
#
_symmetry.space_group_name_H-M   'P 1'
#
loop_
_entity.id
_entity.type
_entity.pdbx_description
1 polymer ?
#
loop_
_entity_poly.entity_id
_entity_poly.type
_entity_poly.pdbx_seq_one_letter_code
_entity_poly.pdbx_strand_id
1 'polypeptide(L)'
;MLAAPPAIWAAHFLVAYCTAAVWCEKVASPGGSLGAAGIAIWIFTALALVAIGTIGLLAWRRHRHGDGEPPHDFDSAADRHRFLGFACLLLSGLSAAAVFYSALALRLVGSCQ
;
A
#
# COMPACT_ATOMS: atom_id res chain seq x y z
N MET A 1 -6.90 -9.10 -9.00
CA MET A 1 -6.87 -8.43 -7.67
C MET A 1 -5.55 -8.64 -6.94
N LEU A 2 -4.90 -9.80 -7.05
CA LEU A 2 -3.65 -10.10 -6.30
C LEU A 2 -2.55 -9.03 -6.46
N ALA A 3 -2.35 -8.53 -7.68
CA ALA A 3 -1.35 -7.49 -7.97
C ALA A 3 -1.81 -6.07 -7.64
N ALA A 4 -3.07 -5.85 -7.26
CA ALA A 4 -3.58 -4.49 -7.03
C ALA A 4 -2.95 -3.83 -5.79
N PRO A 5 -2.86 -4.47 -4.60
CA PRO A 5 -2.17 -3.88 -3.46
C PRO A 5 -0.70 -3.47 -3.73
N PRO A 6 0.16 -4.35 -4.31
CA PRO A 6 1.53 -3.95 -4.61
C PRO A 6 1.61 -2.89 -5.71
N ALA A 7 0.70 -2.89 -6.69
CA ALA A 7 0.64 -1.81 -7.69
C ALA A 7 0.25 -0.46 -7.08
N ILE A 8 -0.70 -0.44 -6.13
CA ILE A 8 -1.08 0.78 -5.40
C ILE A 8 0.10 1.30 -4.58
N TRP A 9 0.83 0.42 -3.89
CA TRP A 9 2.06 0.81 -3.20
C TRP A 9 3.09 1.42 -4.16
N ALA A 10 3.37 0.76 -5.29
CA ALA A 10 4.34 1.26 -6.26
C ALA A 10 3.94 2.64 -6.83
N ALA A 11 2.64 2.83 -7.13
CA ALA A 11 2.12 4.11 -7.59
C ALA A 11 2.21 5.20 -6.51
N HIS A 12 1.87 4.87 -5.25
CA HIS A 12 2.03 5.77 -4.11
C HIS A 12 3.49 6.19 -3.94
N PHE A 13 4.43 5.24 -3.94
CA PHE A 13 5.85 5.51 -3.82
C PHE A 13 6.33 6.45 -4.91
N LEU A 14 5.96 6.18 -6.17
CA LEU A 14 6.35 6.99 -7.32
C LEU A 14 5.81 8.43 -7.18
N VAL A 15 4.51 8.60 -6.90
CA VAL A 15 3.89 9.92 -6.77
C VAL A 15 4.48 10.70 -5.60
N ALA A 16 4.68 10.05 -4.44
CA ALA A 16 5.28 10.69 -3.27
C ALA A 16 6.72 11.12 -3.53
N TYR A 17 7.52 10.26 -4.17
CA TYR A 17 8.89 10.55 -4.55
C TYR A 17 8.98 11.69 -5.55
N CYS A 18 8.22 11.63 -6.65
CA CYS A 18 8.20 12.70 -7.65
C CYS A 18 7.74 14.04 -7.07
N THR A 19 6.74 14.03 -6.18
CA THR A 19 6.28 15.24 -5.48
C THR A 19 7.40 15.84 -4.64
N ALA A 20 8.11 15.02 -3.85
CA ALA A 20 9.24 15.49 -3.05
C ALA A 20 10.38 16.04 -3.92
N ALA A 21 10.76 15.31 -4.98
CA ALA A 21 11.83 15.71 -5.89
C ALA A 21 11.52 17.03 -6.61
N VAL A 22 10.32 17.15 -7.19
CA VAL A 22 9.90 18.38 -7.88
C VAL A 22 9.78 19.55 -6.88
N TRP A 23 9.27 19.30 -5.67
CA TRP A 23 9.21 20.33 -4.64
C TRP A 23 10.58 20.85 -4.26
N CYS A 24 11.52 19.94 -3.98
CA CYS A 24 12.88 20.31 -3.58
C CYS A 24 13.67 21.02 -4.68
N GLU A 25 13.45 20.66 -5.95
CA GLU A 25 14.15 21.26 -7.08
C GLU A 25 13.51 22.58 -7.56
N LYS A 26 12.18 22.69 -7.55
CA LYS A 26 11.46 23.79 -8.21
C LYS A 26 10.83 24.80 -7.27
N VAL A 27 10.59 24.45 -6.01
CA VAL A 27 9.77 25.27 -5.10
C VAL A 27 10.52 25.64 -3.82
N ALA A 28 11.19 24.68 -3.19
CA ALA A 28 11.94 24.94 -1.97
C ALA A 28 13.26 25.67 -2.27
N SER A 29 13.62 26.63 -1.43
CA SER A 29 15.01 27.12 -1.38
C SER A 29 15.94 25.99 -0.89
N PRO A 30 17.25 26.04 -1.18
CA PRO A 30 18.21 25.06 -0.64
C PRO A 30 18.11 24.95 0.88
N GLY A 31 17.93 23.73 1.42
CA GLY A 31 17.68 23.50 2.85
C GLY A 31 16.25 23.80 3.32
N GLY A 32 15.34 24.13 2.39
CA GLY A 32 13.94 24.42 2.66
C GLY A 32 13.16 23.18 3.13
N SER A 33 12.06 23.43 3.85
CA SER A 33 11.23 22.35 4.38
C SER A 33 10.34 21.71 3.31
N LEU A 34 10.03 20.43 3.50
CA LEU A 34 9.02 19.71 2.73
C LEU A 34 7.57 20.14 3.07
N GLY A 35 7.34 21.17 3.91
CA GLY A 35 6.06 21.49 4.56
C GLY A 35 4.79 21.20 3.74
N ALA A 36 4.52 21.96 2.67
CA ALA A 36 3.31 21.79 1.88
C ALA A 36 3.29 20.49 1.04
N ALA A 37 4.42 20.10 0.46
CA ALA A 37 4.55 18.81 -0.24
C ALA A 37 4.34 17.61 0.70
N GLY A 38 4.74 17.73 1.97
CA GLY A 38 4.54 16.75 3.01
C GLY A 38 3.06 16.52 3.30
N ILE A 39 2.24 17.58 3.29
CA ILE A 39 0.78 17.45 3.42
C ILE A 39 0.21 16.64 2.24
N ALA A 40 0.64 16.95 1.01
CA ALA A 40 0.22 16.20 -0.17
C ALA A 40 0.63 14.71 -0.08
N ILE A 41 1.86 14.42 0.36
CA ILE A 41 2.35 13.06 0.59
C ILE A 41 1.49 12.33 1.63
N TRP A 42 1.09 12.99 2.72
CA TRP A 42 0.19 12.40 3.72
C TRP A 42 -1.19 12.08 3.15
N ILE A 43 -1.73 12.95 2.29
CA ILE A 43 -2.99 12.70 1.59
C ILE A 43 -2.87 11.47 0.68
N PHE A 44 -1.81 11.39 -0.14
CA PHE A 44 -1.57 10.21 -1.00
C PHE A 44 -1.43 8.93 -0.17
N THR A 45 -0.75 9.02 0.97
CA THR A 45 -0.57 7.90 1.90
C THR A 45 -1.91 7.41 2.45
N ALA A 46 -2.76 8.32 2.92
CA ALA A 46 -4.08 7.98 3.44
C ALA A 46 -4.94 7.31 2.36
N LEU A 47 -4.97 7.85 1.14
CA LEU A 47 -5.70 7.27 0.01
C LEU A 47 -5.21 5.86 -0.33
N ALA A 48 -3.89 5.66 -0.38
CA ALA A 48 -3.29 4.35 -0.66
C ALA A 48 -3.64 3.32 0.43
N LEU A 49 -3.59 3.71 1.70
CA LEU A 49 -3.94 2.84 2.82
C LEU A 49 -5.43 2.46 2.82
N VAL A 50 -6.33 3.40 2.52
CA VAL A 50 -7.76 3.11 2.36
C VAL A 50 -7.99 2.12 1.21
N ALA A 51 -7.35 2.33 0.06
CA ALA A 51 -7.48 1.44 -1.09
C ALA A 51 -6.93 0.03 -0.79
N ILE A 52 -5.74 -0.08 -0.19
CA ILE A 52 -5.14 -1.37 0.19
C ILE A 52 -5.98 -2.06 1.28
N GLY A 53 -6.44 -1.31 2.29
CA GLY A 53 -7.25 -1.82 3.38
C GLY A 53 -8.60 -2.37 2.91
N THR A 54 -9.27 -1.69 1.99
CA THR A 54 -10.53 -2.20 1.40
C THR A 54 -10.30 -3.48 0.60
N ILE A 55 -9.22 -3.58 -0.18
CA ILE A 55 -8.87 -4.82 -0.90
C ILE A 55 -8.56 -5.96 0.09
N GLY A 56 -7.80 -5.69 1.15
CA GLY A 56 -7.49 -6.65 2.19
C GLY A 56 -8.73 -7.14 2.93
N LEU A 57 -9.66 -6.25 3.27
CA LEU A 57 -10.95 -6.59 3.88
C LEU A 57 -11.80 -7.49 2.98
N LEU A 58 -11.85 -7.19 1.68
CA LEU A 58 -12.56 -8.02 0.71
C LEU A 58 -11.90 -9.40 0.55
N ALA A 59 -10.56 -9.46 0.52
CA ALA A 59 -9.80 -10.70 0.48
C ALA A 59 -10.05 -11.56 1.74
N TRP A 60 -10.06 -10.94 2.92
CA TRP A 60 -10.40 -11.60 4.18
C TRP A 60 -11.81 -12.19 4.18
N ARG A 61 -12.81 -11.40 3.73
CA ARG A 61 -14.20 -11.87 3.64
C ARG A 61 -14.34 -13.07 2.70
N ARG A 62 -13.63 -13.07 1.57
CA ARG A 62 -13.60 -14.20 0.62
C ARG A 62 -12.91 -15.43 1.19
N HIS A 63 -11.83 -15.25 1.94
CA HIS A 63 -11.13 -16.34 2.60
C HIS A 63 -11.97 -16.99 3.73
N ARG A 64 -12.77 -16.19 4.45
CA ARG A 64 -13.67 -16.65 5.52
C ARG A 64 -14.99 -17.25 5.04
N HIS A 65 -15.39 -17.09 3.78
CA HIS A 65 -16.61 -17.68 3.25
C HIS A 65 -16.38 -19.17 2.94
N GLY A 66 -16.95 -20.07 3.76
CA GLY A 66 -16.96 -21.53 3.53
C GLY A 66 -16.75 -22.36 4.80
N ASP A 67 -17.75 -23.16 5.17
CA ASP A 67 -17.79 -24.09 6.31
C ASP A 67 -17.23 -25.48 5.95
N GLY A 68 -16.04 -25.55 5.36
CA GLY A 68 -15.37 -26.82 5.13
C GLY A 68 -14.51 -27.22 6.32
N GLU A 69 -14.69 -28.41 6.88
CA GLU A 69 -13.76 -29.01 7.84
C GLU A 69 -12.38 -29.31 7.20
N PRO A 70 -11.26 -29.04 7.91
CA PRO A 70 -9.94 -29.52 7.50
C PRO A 70 -9.87 -31.06 7.46
N PRO A 71 -9.07 -31.69 6.57
CA PRO A 71 -8.04 -31.11 5.71
C PRO A 71 -8.54 -30.88 4.28
N HIS A 72 -8.32 -29.67 3.75
CA HIS A 72 -8.67 -29.28 2.38
C HIS A 72 -7.61 -29.73 1.38
N ASP A 73 -7.50 -31.05 1.17
CA ASP A 73 -6.52 -31.68 0.26
C ASP A 73 -7.14 -32.08 -1.09
N PHE A 74 -8.27 -31.48 -1.45
CA PHE A 74 -8.96 -31.75 -2.71
C PHE A 74 -8.59 -30.66 -3.73
N ASP A 75 -8.27 -31.05 -4.97
CA ASP A 75 -7.94 -30.15 -6.09
C ASP A 75 -9.19 -29.42 -6.65
N SER A 76 -10.03 -28.90 -5.76
CA SER A 76 -11.28 -28.24 -6.09
C SER A 76 -11.04 -26.78 -6.49
N ALA A 77 -11.92 -26.22 -7.33
CA ALA A 77 -11.85 -24.81 -7.69
C ALA A 77 -12.04 -23.88 -6.47
N ALA A 78 -12.73 -24.35 -5.42
CA ALA A 78 -13.00 -23.58 -4.21
C ALA A 78 -11.74 -23.35 -3.36
N ASP A 79 -10.90 -24.39 -3.21
CA ASP A 79 -9.68 -24.32 -2.41
C ASP A 79 -8.63 -23.36 -3.02
N ARG A 80 -8.54 -23.33 -4.36
CA ARG A 80 -7.72 -22.37 -5.10
C ARG A 80 -8.14 -20.92 -4.85
N HIS A 81 -9.44 -20.64 -4.82
CA HIS A 81 -9.93 -19.28 -4.53
C HIS A 81 -9.63 -18.86 -3.09
N ARG A 82 -9.67 -19.81 -2.14
CA ARG A 82 -9.35 -19.57 -0.73
C ARG A 82 -7.87 -19.27 -0.51
N PHE A 83 -6.98 -19.99 -1.20
CA PHE A 83 -5.54 -19.72 -1.22
C PHE A 83 -5.23 -18.35 -1.84
N LEU A 84 -5.81 -18.03 -3.00
CA LEU A 84 -5.64 -16.72 -3.64
C LEU A 84 -6.16 -15.57 -2.76
N GLY A 85 -7.25 -15.80 -2.02
CA GLY A 85 -7.76 -14.85 -1.02
C GLY A 85 -6.76 -14.60 0.11
N PHE A 86 -6.16 -15.67 0.65
CA PHE A 86 -5.13 -15.57 1.69
C PHE A 86 -3.85 -14.88 1.19
N ALA A 87 -3.35 -15.27 0.01
CA ALA A 87 -2.20 -14.60 -0.62
C ALA A 87 -2.47 -13.11 -0.86
N CYS A 88 -3.68 -12.75 -1.32
CA CYS A 88 -4.06 -11.35 -1.51
C CYS A 88 -4.10 -10.57 -0.18
N LEU A 89 -4.53 -11.20 0.91
CA LEU A 89 -4.52 -10.60 2.24
C LEU A 89 -3.09 -10.32 2.71
N LEU A 90 -2.18 -11.30 2.58
CA LEU A 90 -0.77 -11.14 2.93
C LEU A 90 -0.11 -10.03 2.11
N LEU A 91 -0.34 -10.01 0.79
CA LEU A 91 0.17 -8.97 -0.09
C LEU A 91 -0.42 -7.60 0.24
N SER A 92 -1.67 -7.52 0.67
CA SER A 92 -2.28 -6.27 1.15
C SER A 92 -1.59 -5.77 2.42
N GLY A 93 -1.34 -6.66 3.39
CA GLY A 93 -0.60 -6.32 4.61
C GLY A 93 0.82 -5.83 4.33
N LEU A 94 1.55 -6.55 3.48
CA LEU A 94 2.91 -6.17 3.06
C LEU A 94 2.92 -4.82 2.34
N SER A 95 1.96 -4.59 1.43
CA SER A 95 1.87 -3.33 0.68
C SER A 95 1.53 -2.15 1.60
N ALA A 96 0.66 -2.35 2.60
CA ALA A 96 0.36 -1.33 3.59
C ALA A 96 1.60 -0.98 4.43
N ALA A 97 2.35 -1.98 4.90
CA ALA A 97 3.60 -1.77 5.62
C ALA A 97 4.62 -0.99 4.78
N ALA A 98 4.72 -1.30 3.49
CA ALA A 98 5.59 -0.60 2.56
C ALA A 98 5.17 0.87 2.35
N VAL A 99 3.86 1.15 2.21
CA VAL A 99 3.33 2.53 2.16
C VAL A 99 3.68 3.32 3.42
N PHE A 100 3.48 2.73 4.60
CA PHE A 100 3.86 3.36 5.87
C PHE A 100 5.36 3.65 5.96
N TYR A 101 6.19 2.69 5.58
CA TYR A 101 7.64 2.84 5.59
C TYR A 101 8.09 3.97 4.65
N SER A 102 7.57 4.03 3.43
CA SER A 102 7.88 5.09 2.46
C SER A 102 7.46 6.48 2.94
N ALA A 103 6.26 6.61 3.53
CA ALA A 103 5.80 7.87 4.10
C ALA A 103 6.65 8.31 5.31
N LEU A 104 7.03 7.36 6.16
CA LEU A 104 7.90 7.63 7.31
C LEU A 104 9.29 8.08 6.87
N ALA A 105 9.89 7.43 5.87
CA ALA A 105 11.18 7.81 5.33
C ALA A 105 11.21 9.26 4.84
N LEU A 106 10.18 9.68 4.08
CA LEU A 106 10.03 11.06 3.61
C LEU A 106 9.87 12.05 4.78
N ARG A 107 9.16 11.64 5.84
CA ARG A 107 9.00 12.46 7.04
C ARG A 107 10.30 12.64 7.81
N LEU A 108 11.11 11.58 7.91
CA LEU A 108 12.40 11.61 8.61
C LEU A 108 13.42 12.47 7.86
N VAL A 109 13.42 12.45 6.53
CA VAL A 109 14.28 13.34 5.73
C VAL A 109 13.84 14.80 5.91
N GLY A 110 12.54 15.09 5.79
CA GLY A 110 11.89 16.34 6.24
C GLY A 110 12.37 17.66 5.61
N SER A 111 13.46 17.65 4.84
CA SER A 111 14.20 18.80 4.33
C SER A 111 14.76 18.51 2.93
N CYS A 112 14.95 19.57 2.15
CA CYS A 112 15.48 19.53 0.79
C CYS A 112 16.97 19.90 0.78
N GLN A 113 17.81 18.97 1.27
CA GLN A 113 19.27 19.12 1.36
C GLN A 113 19.98 18.02 0.58
#